data_AF-A0A845YU88-F1
#
_entry.id   AF-A0A845YU88-F1
#
_cell.length_a   1.000
_cell.length_b   1.000
_cell.length_c   1.000
_cell.angle_alpha   90.00
_cell.angle_beta   90.00
_cell.angle_gamma   90.00
#
_symmetry.space_group_name_H-M   'P 1'
#
loop_
_entity.id
_entity.type
_entity.pdbx_description
1 polymer ?
#
loop_
_entity_poly.entity_id
_entity_poly.type
_entity_poly.pdbx_seq_one_letter_code
_entity_poly.pdbx_strand_id
1 'polypeptide(L)'
;MKSSLTTSKSLQTACQFIDAQENQQLAKDVELVCQQLVNPHFGIAVVAPFNFGKSTLINALLGREIMPTKMIRTTGAVISVKYGKTLTTIITLKSGKVIKSNDTEILKEFAVLNRKGQRREDVISVEVFYPHKLLQNGVELFDLPGTNDREEQDTLVRDQLLQVDLVIQILNARQPFTQGEKETLHNWLFNRGIKTILFVLNRMNELESKEDKNEVYNDVYSTTKTFESDLPLGFKKLYRVDALPAIKAQQERNIWKIITSGIITFESTLFTIISLQKEKTNQTRLLRVTAIASQVKSVLQKKANNLTKEIKDAEYIRNVAIEKGKQREEYLRKEFKIRVKTYRNWLSLDTLVASYQTNAAEALEKGSFNNWQNSKFQSTILSYTQSIENWANQSCDEFQKSRPNRIKISFPSCPDVSLPQRQERDFGQWFGDIFNGGANRRKLDKEYERKKWQAYKTATYNYLSKFRTDTLTSLKKYEKTVESLIVFTIPPESSTVIQKRDYLNDLNSSLNSIQGIESLKIKTNTHRLNWLKRFNFFLLFCKNCLFLLLQ
;
A
#
# COMPACT_ATOMS: atom_id res chain seq x y z
N MET A 1 8.76 -28.49 1.28
CA MET A 1 9.94 -27.62 1.03
C MET A 1 9.71 -26.60 -0.08
N LYS A 2 9.47 -26.98 -1.36
CA LYS A 2 9.19 -26.00 -2.43
C LYS A 2 8.01 -25.05 -2.11
N SER A 3 6.93 -25.55 -1.52
CA SER A 3 5.80 -24.72 -1.07
C SER A 3 6.16 -23.78 0.09
N SER A 4 6.90 -24.26 1.10
CA SER A 4 7.29 -23.49 2.28
C SER A 4 8.19 -22.29 1.96
N LEU A 5 9.15 -22.48 1.04
CA LEU A 5 10.02 -21.41 0.53
C LEU A 5 9.24 -20.35 -0.24
N THR A 6 8.31 -20.76 -1.12
CA THR A 6 7.43 -19.83 -1.84
C THR A 6 6.54 -19.04 -0.87
N THR A 7 5.93 -19.71 0.11
CA THR A 7 5.11 -19.07 1.15
C THR A 7 5.90 -18.04 1.95
N SER A 8 7.12 -18.40 2.38
CA SER A 8 8.02 -17.50 3.10
C SER A 8 8.38 -16.28 2.24
N LYS A 9 8.74 -16.49 0.96
CA LYS A 9 9.08 -15.40 0.04
C LYS A 9 7.90 -14.45 -0.19
N SER A 10 6.69 -14.99 -0.44
CA SER A 10 5.49 -14.16 -0.62
C SER A 10 5.18 -13.32 0.61
N LEU A 11 5.30 -13.89 1.80
CA LEU A 11 5.05 -13.17 3.06
C LEU A 11 6.11 -12.10 3.32
N GLN A 12 7.39 -12.39 3.05
CA GLN A 12 8.48 -11.42 3.15
C GLN A 12 8.31 -10.25 2.18
N THR A 13 7.95 -10.51 0.92
CA THR A 13 7.67 -9.47 -0.08
C THR A 13 6.49 -8.59 0.36
N ALA A 14 5.40 -9.19 0.84
CA ALA A 14 4.27 -8.42 1.37
C ALA A 14 4.67 -7.56 2.59
N CYS A 15 5.55 -8.06 3.44
CA CYS A 15 6.05 -7.34 4.61
C CYS A 15 6.83 -6.06 4.25
N GLN A 16 7.41 -5.96 3.05
CA GLN A 16 8.13 -4.75 2.60
C GLN A 16 7.20 -3.53 2.43
N PHE A 17 5.89 -3.76 2.25
CA PHE A 17 4.90 -2.68 2.12
C PHE A 17 4.35 -2.20 3.47
N ILE A 18 4.69 -2.90 4.55
CA ILE A 18 4.33 -2.53 5.93
C ILE A 18 5.28 -1.43 6.40
N ASP A 19 4.72 -0.39 7.02
CA ASP A 19 5.53 0.62 7.69
C ASP A 19 6.16 0.02 8.96
N ALA A 20 7.48 -0.09 8.97
CA ALA A 20 8.24 -0.66 10.07
C ALA A 20 8.16 0.16 11.37
N GLN A 21 7.84 1.46 11.29
CA GLN A 21 7.66 2.29 12.48
C GLN A 21 6.31 2.03 13.16
N GLU A 22 5.24 1.89 12.38
CA GLU A 22 3.89 1.66 12.91
C GLU A 22 3.64 0.19 13.29
N ASN A 23 4.27 -0.76 12.59
CA ASN A 23 3.96 -2.19 12.71
C ASN A 23 5.21 -3.05 12.96
N GLN A 24 6.16 -2.52 13.75
CA GLN A 24 7.45 -3.17 14.05
C GLN A 24 7.28 -4.62 14.51
N GLN A 25 6.31 -4.89 15.39
CA GLN A 25 6.09 -6.23 15.92
C GLN A 25 5.62 -7.22 14.86
N LEU A 26 4.71 -6.81 13.98
CA LEU A 26 4.19 -7.68 12.93
C LEU A 26 5.28 -8.05 11.92
N ALA A 27 6.14 -7.08 11.58
CA ALA A 27 7.30 -7.32 10.71
C ALA A 27 8.25 -8.36 11.34
N LYS A 28 8.50 -8.25 12.65
CA LYS A 28 9.29 -9.23 13.39
C LYS A 28 8.62 -10.61 13.41
N ASP A 29 7.32 -10.68 13.67
CA ASP A 29 6.56 -11.94 13.66
C ASP A 29 6.62 -12.63 12.28
N VAL A 30 6.57 -11.86 11.17
CA VAL A 30 6.79 -12.38 9.81
C VAL A 30 8.17 -13.00 9.66
N GLU A 31 9.21 -12.31 10.10
CA GLU A 31 10.59 -12.79 10.04
C GLU A 31 10.75 -14.12 10.78
N LEU A 32 10.29 -14.18 12.03
CA LEU A 32 10.41 -15.36 12.89
C LEU A 32 9.66 -16.58 12.32
N VAL A 33 8.45 -16.37 11.81
CA VAL A 33 7.67 -17.44 11.18
C VAL A 33 8.35 -17.93 9.89
N CYS A 34 8.91 -17.02 9.09
CA CYS A 34 9.66 -17.37 7.90
C CYS A 34 10.94 -18.17 8.22
N GLN A 35 11.69 -17.75 9.23
CA GLN A 35 12.87 -18.48 9.71
C GLN A 35 12.50 -19.90 10.13
N GLN A 36 11.38 -20.08 10.85
CA GLN A 36 10.91 -21.40 11.28
C GLN A 36 10.45 -22.30 10.11
N LEU A 37 9.96 -21.72 9.02
CA LEU A 37 9.61 -22.45 7.81
C LEU A 37 10.85 -22.94 7.04
N VAL A 38 11.93 -22.16 7.06
CA VAL A 38 13.19 -22.46 6.33
C VAL A 38 14.05 -23.46 7.11
N ASN A 39 14.15 -23.32 8.44
CA ASN A 39 14.98 -24.15 9.31
C ASN A 39 14.14 -24.94 10.34
N PRO A 40 13.44 -26.00 9.90
CA PRO A 40 12.50 -26.73 10.73
C PRO A 40 13.20 -27.57 11.81
N HIS A 41 12.88 -27.31 13.08
CA HIS A 41 13.28 -28.15 14.24
C HIS A 41 12.08 -28.33 15.17
N PHE A 42 11.93 -29.47 15.87
CA PHE A 42 10.81 -29.65 16.80
C PHE A 42 11.11 -28.97 18.13
N GLY A 43 10.77 -27.68 18.23
CA GLY A 43 11.05 -26.86 19.40
C GLY A 43 10.01 -27.04 20.51
N ILE A 44 10.46 -27.10 21.76
CA ILE A 44 9.60 -27.07 22.95
C ILE A 44 10.06 -25.92 23.83
N ALA A 45 9.24 -24.90 23.99
CA ALA A 45 9.51 -23.83 24.94
C ALA A 45 8.98 -24.18 26.32
N VAL A 46 9.78 -23.95 27.36
CA VAL A 46 9.31 -23.97 28.73
C VAL A 46 9.16 -22.52 29.21
N VAL A 47 7.96 -22.16 29.66
CA VAL A 47 7.58 -20.79 30.06
C VAL A 47 7.14 -20.81 31.51
N ALA A 48 7.67 -19.87 32.30
CA ALA A 48 7.26 -19.67 33.68
C ALA A 48 7.83 -18.35 34.22
N PRO A 49 7.17 -17.70 35.19
CA PRO A 49 7.78 -16.67 36.01
C PRO A 49 9.08 -17.15 36.68
N PHE A 50 9.86 -16.20 37.18
CA PHE A 50 11.10 -16.55 37.87
C PHE A 50 10.84 -17.43 39.09
N ASN A 51 11.74 -18.37 39.35
CA ASN A 51 11.67 -19.28 40.50
C ASN A 51 10.45 -20.21 40.55
N PHE A 52 9.77 -20.48 39.42
CA PHE A 52 8.68 -21.46 39.34
C PHE A 52 9.17 -22.90 39.05
N GLY A 53 10.50 -23.09 38.97
CA GLY A 53 11.11 -24.40 38.78
C GLY A 53 11.30 -24.82 37.33
N LYS A 54 11.44 -23.86 36.40
CA LYS A 54 11.64 -24.11 34.97
C LYS A 54 12.88 -24.94 34.63
N SER A 55 14.05 -24.44 34.98
CA SER A 55 15.31 -25.16 34.78
C SER A 55 15.34 -26.48 35.57
N THR A 56 14.66 -26.53 36.73
CA THR A 56 14.48 -27.76 37.51
C THR A 56 13.63 -28.81 36.79
N LEU A 57 12.54 -28.41 36.13
CA LEU A 57 11.70 -29.31 35.33
C LEU A 57 12.49 -29.85 34.13
N ILE A 58 13.27 -29.01 33.44
CA ILE A 58 14.13 -29.44 32.35
C ILE A 58 15.14 -30.47 32.84
N ASN A 59 15.79 -30.23 33.99
CA ASN A 59 16.72 -31.18 34.58
C ASN A 59 16.04 -32.51 34.95
N ALA A 60 14.84 -32.46 35.55
CA ALA A 60 14.07 -33.65 35.88
C ALA A 60 13.66 -34.46 34.62
N LEU A 61 13.30 -33.78 33.53
CA LEU A 61 12.99 -34.41 32.24
C LEU A 61 14.22 -35.05 31.58
N LEU A 62 15.42 -34.50 31.80
CA LEU A 62 16.68 -35.00 31.25
C LEU A 62 17.39 -36.00 32.17
N GLY A 63 16.86 -36.21 33.39
CA GLY A 63 17.43 -37.08 34.40
C GLY A 63 18.75 -36.59 35.02
N ARG A 64 19.17 -35.35 34.72
CA ARG A 64 20.47 -34.81 35.14
C ARG A 64 20.41 -33.29 35.29
N GLU A 65 21.25 -32.76 36.18
CA GLU A 65 21.46 -31.31 36.33
C GLU A 65 22.28 -30.74 35.17
N ILE A 66 21.59 -30.40 34.08
CA ILE A 66 22.18 -29.78 32.88
C ILE A 66 22.08 -28.25 32.97
N MET A 67 20.92 -27.76 33.40
CA MET A 67 20.59 -26.35 33.50
C MET A 67 20.95 -25.79 34.88
N PRO A 68 21.40 -24.53 34.99
CA PRO A 68 21.66 -23.90 36.28
C PRO A 68 20.36 -23.69 37.07
N THR A 69 20.31 -24.18 38.31
CA THR A 69 19.11 -24.15 39.18
C THR A 69 19.23 -23.26 40.43
N LYS A 70 20.40 -22.68 40.71
CA LYS A 70 20.64 -21.88 41.93
C LYS A 70 19.81 -20.59 41.93
N MET A 71 19.41 -20.10 43.12
CA MET A 71 18.57 -18.90 43.34
C MET A 71 19.09 -17.56 42.74
N ILE A 72 20.28 -17.54 42.15
CA ILE A 72 20.82 -16.34 41.49
C ILE A 72 20.14 -16.24 40.12
N ARG A 73 19.41 -15.14 39.88
CA ARG A 73 18.66 -14.84 38.64
C ARG A 73 19.20 -15.55 37.39
N THR A 74 18.65 -16.73 37.08
CA THR A 74 19.34 -17.79 36.33
C THR A 74 19.38 -17.62 34.82
N THR A 75 18.52 -16.81 34.22
CA THR A 75 18.46 -16.74 32.75
C THR A 75 18.24 -15.31 32.27
N GLY A 76 19.33 -14.69 31.79
CA GLY A 76 19.27 -13.48 30.95
C GLY A 76 19.21 -13.79 29.45
N ALA A 77 19.53 -15.03 29.07
CA ALA A 77 19.59 -15.51 27.69
C ALA A 77 18.69 -16.75 27.52
N VAL A 78 18.25 -16.99 26.28
CA VAL A 78 17.59 -18.24 25.88
C VAL A 78 18.66 -19.33 25.78
N ILE A 79 18.43 -20.45 26.45
CA ILE A 79 19.32 -21.63 26.36
C ILE A 79 18.60 -22.72 25.59
N SER A 80 19.20 -23.21 24.51
CA SER A 80 18.68 -24.35 23.75
C SER A 80 19.40 -25.64 24.13
N VAL A 81 18.66 -26.70 24.46
CA VAL A 81 19.20 -28.04 24.69
C VAL A 81 18.84 -28.95 23.51
N LYS A 82 19.86 -29.48 22.84
CA LYS A 82 19.79 -30.30 21.62
C LYS A 82 20.45 -31.65 21.84
N TYR A 83 20.17 -32.60 20.95
CA TYR A 83 20.88 -33.87 20.98
C TYR A 83 22.34 -33.71 20.55
N GLY A 84 23.25 -34.27 21.35
CA GLY A 84 24.62 -34.53 20.93
C GLY A 84 25.10 -35.84 21.52
N LYS A 85 26.06 -36.49 20.84
CA LYS A 85 26.64 -37.76 21.30
C LYS A 85 27.38 -37.60 22.64
N THR A 86 27.91 -36.40 22.88
CA THR A 86 28.67 -36.00 24.07
C THR A 86 28.06 -34.74 24.67
N LEU A 87 28.24 -34.54 25.98
CA LEU A 87 27.91 -33.28 26.62
C LEU A 87 28.82 -32.18 26.07
N THR A 88 28.24 -31.14 25.48
CA THR A 88 28.99 -30.00 24.94
C THR A 88 28.17 -28.73 25.08
N THR A 89 28.76 -27.66 25.58
CA THR A 89 28.15 -26.33 25.64
C THR A 89 28.86 -25.40 24.66
N ILE A 90 28.08 -24.70 23.84
CA ILE A 90 28.55 -23.72 22.85
C ILE A 90 27.92 -22.37 23.16
N ILE A 91 28.74 -21.34 23.31
CA ILE A 91 28.31 -19.96 23.53
C ILE A 91 28.83 -19.10 22.38
N THR A 92 27.93 -18.40 21.70
CA THR A 92 28.28 -17.48 20.62
C THR A 92 28.15 -16.05 21.12
N LEU A 93 29.21 -15.27 20.99
CA LEU A 93 29.23 -13.86 21.39
C LEU A 93 29.00 -12.93 20.19
N LYS A 94 28.56 -11.69 20.45
CA LYS A 94 28.38 -10.61 19.46
C LYS A 94 29.66 -10.26 18.70
N SER A 95 30.82 -10.51 19.29
CA SER A 95 32.12 -10.34 18.64
C SER A 95 32.39 -11.42 17.56
N GLY A 96 31.53 -12.41 17.41
CA GLY A 96 31.76 -13.59 16.57
C GLY A 96 32.59 -14.69 17.24
N LYS A 97 33.12 -14.45 18.46
CA LYS A 97 33.84 -15.46 19.23
C LYS A 97 32.90 -16.58 19.67
N VAL A 98 33.30 -17.82 19.40
CA VAL A 98 32.61 -19.03 19.84
C VAL A 98 33.39 -19.69 20.97
N ILE A 99 32.75 -19.91 22.12
CA ILE A 99 33.33 -20.59 23.27
C ILE A 99 32.71 -22.00 23.34
N LYS A 100 33.55 -23.02 23.49
CA LYS A 100 33.11 -24.43 23.61
C LYS A 100 33.61 -25.01 24.93
N SER A 101 32.73 -25.71 25.65
CA SER A 101 33.04 -26.48 26.86
C SER A 101 32.48 -27.90 26.74
N ASN A 102 33.08 -28.86 27.43
CA ASN A 102 32.59 -30.25 27.54
C ASN A 102 31.72 -30.47 28.79
N ASP A 103 31.40 -29.39 29.51
CA ASP A 103 30.54 -29.37 30.69
C ASP A 103 29.54 -28.20 30.62
N THR A 104 28.65 -28.13 31.62
CA THR A 104 27.65 -27.07 31.78
C THR A 104 28.05 -26.02 32.81
N GLU A 105 29.25 -26.09 33.38
CA GLU A 105 29.70 -25.15 34.42
C GLU A 105 29.83 -23.72 33.87
N ILE A 106 30.23 -23.61 32.60
CA ILE A 106 30.33 -22.34 31.89
C ILE A 106 28.99 -21.58 31.80
N LEU A 107 27.84 -22.29 31.90
CA LEU A 107 26.53 -21.64 31.92
C LEU A 107 26.38 -20.69 33.11
N LYS A 108 27.05 -20.97 34.24
CA LYS A 108 27.01 -20.10 35.43
C LYS A 108 27.63 -18.72 35.18
N GLU A 109 28.53 -18.61 34.20
CA GLU A 109 29.19 -17.35 33.83
C GLU A 109 28.43 -16.61 32.73
N PHE A 110 27.85 -17.32 31.76
CA PHE A 110 27.30 -16.70 30.54
C PHE A 110 25.78 -16.68 30.45
N ALA A 111 25.07 -17.57 31.14
CA ALA A 111 23.60 -17.61 31.12
C ALA A 111 22.93 -16.92 32.31
N VAL A 112 23.65 -16.77 33.43
CA VAL A 112 23.15 -16.13 34.66
C VAL A 112 23.22 -14.61 34.54
N LEU A 113 22.24 -13.91 35.11
CA LEU A 113 22.26 -12.45 35.17
C LEU A 113 23.45 -11.96 36.02
N ASN A 114 24.06 -10.84 35.63
CA ASN A 114 25.15 -10.23 36.38
C ASN A 114 24.68 -9.75 37.78
N ARG A 115 25.60 -9.25 38.63
CA ARG A 115 25.26 -8.76 39.99
C ARG A 115 24.20 -7.64 40.00
N LYS A 116 24.04 -6.90 38.90
CA LYS A 116 23.00 -5.86 38.70
C LYS A 116 21.68 -6.43 38.18
N GLY A 117 21.59 -7.76 38.02
CA GLY A 117 20.45 -8.45 37.46
C GLY A 117 20.26 -8.22 35.96
N GLN A 118 21.29 -7.76 35.24
CA GLN A 118 21.24 -7.52 33.79
C GLN A 118 21.85 -8.70 33.02
N ARG A 119 21.39 -8.86 31.78
CA ARG A 119 21.88 -9.88 30.84
C ARG A 119 23.31 -9.54 30.46
N ARG A 120 24.09 -10.55 30.09
CA ARG A 120 25.29 -10.32 29.29
C ARG A 120 24.85 -9.99 27.87
N GLU A 121 24.89 -8.70 27.53
CA GLU A 121 24.48 -8.22 26.21
C GLU A 121 25.40 -8.71 25.08
N ASP A 122 26.60 -9.17 25.40
CA ASP A 122 27.56 -9.72 24.46
C ASP A 122 27.24 -11.16 24.04
N VAL A 123 26.29 -11.86 24.69
CA VAL A 123 25.91 -13.24 24.35
C VAL A 123 24.77 -13.24 23.33
N ILE A 124 24.98 -13.91 22.18
CA ILE A 124 23.97 -14.12 21.14
C ILE A 124 23.17 -15.40 21.42
N SER A 125 23.86 -16.52 21.64
CA SER A 125 23.22 -17.83 21.81
C SER A 125 23.98 -18.71 22.78
N VAL A 126 23.23 -19.57 23.48
CA VAL A 126 23.75 -20.59 24.40
C VAL A 126 23.12 -21.92 24.02
N GLU A 127 23.93 -22.84 23.52
CA GLU A 127 23.50 -24.16 23.06
C GLU A 127 24.15 -25.26 23.91
N VAL A 128 23.35 -26.21 24.38
CA VAL A 128 23.81 -27.38 25.15
C VAL A 128 23.43 -28.63 24.38
N PHE A 129 24.43 -29.44 24.06
CA PHE A 129 24.28 -30.73 23.39
C PHE A 129 24.37 -31.83 24.44
N TYR A 130 23.37 -32.71 24.53
CA TYR A 130 23.30 -33.75 25.55
C TYR A 130 22.72 -35.08 25.01
N PRO A 131 23.31 -36.25 25.34
CA PRO A 131 22.82 -37.55 24.86
C PRO A 131 21.59 -38.03 25.63
N HIS A 132 20.41 -37.53 25.27
CA HIS A 132 19.13 -37.95 25.86
C HIS A 132 18.13 -38.48 24.83
N LYS A 133 17.35 -39.51 25.19
CA LYS A 133 16.38 -40.16 24.29
C LYS A 133 15.31 -39.19 23.77
N LEU A 134 14.84 -38.27 24.62
CA LEU A 134 13.89 -37.22 24.22
C LEU A 134 14.45 -36.35 23.07
N LEU A 135 15.72 -35.97 23.18
CA LEU A 135 16.42 -35.07 22.26
C LEU A 135 16.79 -35.78 20.95
N GLN A 136 17.16 -37.07 21.04
CA GLN A 136 17.63 -37.88 19.90
C GLN A 136 16.65 -37.89 18.72
N ASN A 137 15.36 -37.70 18.98
CA ASN A 137 14.34 -37.64 17.95
C ASN A 137 14.23 -36.26 17.25
N GLY A 138 15.23 -35.38 17.38
CA GLY A 138 15.21 -34.02 16.80
C GLY A 138 14.32 -33.05 17.58
N VAL A 139 14.21 -33.27 18.90
CA VAL A 139 13.55 -32.34 19.83
C VAL A 139 14.59 -31.36 20.36
N GLU A 140 14.22 -30.09 20.43
CA GLU A 140 15.01 -29.04 21.03
C GLU A 140 14.22 -28.42 22.19
N LEU A 141 14.82 -28.39 23.38
CA LEU A 141 14.21 -27.77 24.55
C LEU A 141 14.75 -26.36 24.70
N PHE A 142 13.87 -25.38 24.86
CA PHE A 142 14.25 -23.99 25.14
C PHE A 142 13.94 -23.65 26.59
N ASP A 143 14.99 -23.37 27.37
CA ASP A 143 14.86 -22.71 28.66
C ASP A 143 14.82 -21.20 28.42
N LEU A 144 13.65 -20.60 28.65
CA LEU A 144 13.44 -19.18 28.41
C LEU A 144 13.83 -18.34 29.65
N PRO A 145 14.13 -17.05 29.51
CA PRO A 145 14.19 -16.17 30.68
C PRO A 145 12.87 -16.20 31.47
N GLY A 146 12.94 -16.13 32.79
CA GLY A 146 11.75 -15.99 33.64
C GLY A 146 11.09 -14.63 33.45
N THR A 147 9.76 -14.59 33.48
CA THR A 147 8.94 -13.39 33.28
C THR A 147 8.79 -12.65 34.61
N ASN A 148 9.38 -11.46 34.76
CA ASN A 148 9.45 -10.68 36.01
C ASN A 148 9.23 -9.17 35.77
N ASP A 149 8.15 -8.81 35.07
CA ASP A 149 7.75 -7.42 34.80
C ASP A 149 8.80 -6.58 34.04
N ARG A 150 9.63 -7.23 33.23
CA ARG A 150 10.60 -6.57 32.34
C ARG A 150 10.19 -6.81 30.90
N GLU A 151 9.70 -5.76 30.24
CA GLU A 151 9.17 -5.79 28.87
C GLU A 151 10.12 -6.46 27.87
N GLU A 152 11.43 -6.21 27.98
CA GLU A 152 12.42 -6.82 27.11
C GLU A 152 12.56 -8.35 27.30
N GLN A 153 12.33 -8.89 28.51
CA GLN A 153 12.35 -10.35 28.75
C GLN A 153 11.09 -10.99 28.20
N ASP A 154 9.95 -10.35 28.43
CA ASP A 154 8.65 -10.75 27.91
C ASP A 154 8.65 -10.75 26.37
N THR A 155 9.27 -9.76 25.75
CA THR A 155 9.49 -9.69 24.30
C THR A 155 10.29 -10.89 23.80
N LEU A 156 11.40 -11.25 24.46
CA LEU A 156 12.19 -12.44 24.06
C LEU A 156 11.39 -13.74 24.19
N VAL A 157 10.66 -13.92 25.29
CA VAL A 157 9.81 -15.10 25.50
C VAL A 157 8.77 -15.17 24.39
N ARG A 158 8.00 -14.10 24.21
CA ARG A 158 6.95 -14.01 23.19
C ARG A 158 7.49 -14.31 21.79
N ASP A 159 8.64 -13.77 21.42
CA ASP A 159 9.24 -13.95 20.10
C ASP A 159 9.69 -15.41 19.90
N GLN A 160 10.29 -16.04 20.92
CA GLN A 160 10.68 -17.45 20.86
C GLN A 160 9.47 -18.38 20.71
N LEU A 161 8.31 -18.03 21.28
CA LEU A 161 7.09 -18.84 21.18
C LEU A 161 6.59 -19.03 19.73
N LEU A 162 6.89 -18.11 18.81
CA LEU A 162 6.55 -18.30 17.38
C LEU A 162 7.39 -19.38 16.70
N GLN A 163 8.56 -19.69 17.25
CA GLN A 163 9.54 -20.61 16.66
C GLN A 163 9.46 -22.03 17.25
N VAL A 164 8.60 -22.28 18.24
CA VAL A 164 8.47 -23.61 18.87
C VAL A 164 7.17 -24.31 18.49
N ASP A 165 7.14 -25.64 18.51
CA ASP A 165 5.97 -26.43 18.15
C ASP A 165 5.09 -26.82 19.35
N LEU A 166 5.64 -26.75 20.56
CA LEU A 166 4.93 -27.03 21.80
C LEU A 166 5.39 -26.07 22.90
N VAL A 167 4.43 -25.58 23.68
CA VAL A 167 4.67 -24.71 24.84
C VAL A 167 4.36 -25.51 26.11
N ILE A 168 5.26 -25.49 27.09
CA ILE A 168 5.05 -26.02 28.44
C ILE A 168 5.02 -24.83 29.40
N GLN A 169 3.83 -24.45 29.85
CA GLN A 169 3.64 -23.44 30.89
C GLN A 169 3.75 -24.09 32.27
N ILE A 170 4.66 -23.63 33.10
CA ILE A 170 4.77 -24.09 34.48
C ILE A 170 4.00 -23.15 35.40
N LEU A 171 3.20 -23.76 36.27
CA LEU A 171 2.41 -23.09 37.29
C LEU A 171 2.94 -23.50 38.67
N ASN A 172 2.88 -22.59 39.64
CA ASN A 172 3.29 -22.86 41.01
C ASN A 172 2.03 -23.10 41.87
N ALA A 173 1.93 -24.26 42.52
CA ALA A 173 0.78 -24.62 43.35
C ALA A 173 0.54 -23.67 44.54
N ARG A 174 1.57 -22.95 45.01
CA ARG A 174 1.42 -21.98 46.12
C ARG A 174 0.83 -20.64 45.70
N GLN A 175 0.97 -20.30 44.43
CA GLN A 175 0.43 -19.09 43.83
C GLN A 175 -0.03 -19.44 42.41
N PRO A 176 -1.14 -20.19 42.29
CA PRO A 176 -1.57 -20.73 41.01
C PRO A 176 -2.04 -19.62 40.08
N PHE A 177 -1.34 -19.50 38.95
CA PHE A 177 -1.75 -18.84 37.71
C PHE A 177 -2.49 -17.51 37.88
N THR A 178 -1.73 -16.46 38.25
CA THR A 178 -2.34 -15.14 38.49
C THR A 178 -3.05 -14.60 37.24
N GLN A 179 -4.01 -13.69 37.42
CA GLN A 179 -4.74 -13.09 36.30
C GLN A 179 -3.80 -12.40 35.29
N GLY A 180 -2.78 -11.69 35.78
CA GLY A 180 -1.77 -11.06 34.92
C GLY A 180 -0.95 -12.07 34.11
N GLU A 181 -0.54 -13.19 34.72
CA GLU A 181 0.14 -14.29 34.01
C GLU A 181 -0.75 -14.91 32.93
N LYS A 182 -2.04 -15.08 33.22
CA LYS A 182 -3.03 -15.62 32.29
C LYS A 182 -3.22 -14.70 31.09
N GLU A 183 -3.44 -13.41 31.31
CA GLU A 183 -3.60 -12.42 30.25
C GLU A 183 -2.35 -12.30 29.39
N THR A 184 -1.18 -12.27 30.03
CA THR A 184 0.13 -12.21 29.35
C THR A 184 0.33 -13.41 28.44
N LEU A 185 0.15 -14.63 28.96
CA LEU A 185 0.27 -15.86 28.17
C LEU A 185 -0.79 -15.90 27.06
N HIS A 186 -2.03 -15.49 27.33
CA HIS A 186 -3.08 -15.42 26.31
C HIS A 186 -2.66 -14.49 25.17
N ASN A 187 -2.18 -13.28 25.48
CA ASN A 187 -1.73 -12.30 24.49
C ASN A 187 -0.54 -12.80 23.65
N TRP A 188 0.36 -13.59 24.24
CA TRP A 188 1.49 -14.16 23.51
C TRP A 188 1.11 -15.29 22.56
N LEU A 189 -0.02 -15.96 22.76
CA LEU A 189 -0.46 -17.10 21.96
C LEU A 189 -1.59 -16.73 20.98
N PHE A 190 -2.51 -15.88 21.42
CA PHE A 190 -3.68 -15.43 20.69
C PHE A 190 -3.28 -14.67 19.42
N ASN A 191 -4.06 -14.80 18.35
CA ASN A 191 -3.77 -14.27 17.01
C ASN A 191 -2.42 -14.67 16.38
N ARG A 192 -1.59 -15.47 17.06
CA ARG A 192 -0.29 -15.94 16.55
C ARG A 192 -0.32 -17.41 16.13
N GLY A 193 -1.49 -18.06 16.25
CA GLY A 193 -1.71 -19.44 15.79
C GLY A 193 -0.99 -20.50 16.63
N ILE A 194 -0.57 -20.16 17.85
CA ILE A 194 0.10 -21.09 18.77
C ILE A 194 -0.96 -21.74 19.66
N LYS A 195 -1.28 -23.01 19.38
CA LYS A 195 -2.34 -23.76 20.06
C LYS A 195 -1.87 -25.04 20.75
N THR A 196 -0.61 -25.41 20.60
CA THR A 196 -0.07 -26.63 21.23
C THR A 196 0.56 -26.26 22.57
N ILE A 197 -0.24 -26.22 23.62
CA ILE A 197 0.20 -25.87 24.97
C ILE A 197 -0.13 -26.95 26.00
N LEU A 198 0.83 -27.22 26.89
CA LEU A 198 0.72 -28.06 28.08
C LEU A 198 0.98 -27.21 29.32
N PHE A 199 0.31 -27.55 30.41
CA PHE A 199 0.48 -26.93 31.72
C PHE A 199 1.05 -27.94 32.70
N VAL A 200 2.05 -27.53 33.45
CA VAL A 200 2.67 -28.32 34.51
C VAL A 200 2.48 -27.60 35.84
N LEU A 201 1.67 -28.18 36.73
CA LEU A 201 1.49 -27.70 38.09
C LEU A 201 2.59 -28.28 38.98
N ASN A 202 3.52 -27.42 39.36
CA ASN A 202 4.69 -27.73 40.17
C ASN A 202 4.47 -27.36 41.64
N ARG A 203 5.27 -27.95 42.54
CA ARG A 203 5.26 -27.69 43.99
C ARG A 203 3.97 -28.07 44.72
N MET A 204 3.20 -29.00 44.17
CA MET A 204 2.03 -29.55 44.88
C MET A 204 2.43 -30.29 46.15
N ASN A 205 3.66 -30.78 46.23
CA ASN A 205 4.24 -31.37 47.44
C ASN A 205 4.42 -30.36 48.59
N GLU A 206 4.38 -29.05 48.34
CA GLU A 206 4.55 -28.01 49.37
C GLU A 206 3.23 -27.63 50.06
N LEU A 207 2.09 -28.09 49.53
CA LEU A 207 0.79 -27.95 50.18
C LEU A 207 0.61 -29.05 51.22
N GLU A 208 0.08 -28.73 52.39
CA GLU A 208 -0.07 -29.70 53.49
C GLU A 208 -1.38 -30.49 53.36
N SER A 209 -2.50 -29.78 53.33
CA SER A 209 -3.87 -30.31 53.30
C SER A 209 -4.23 -30.98 51.95
N LYS A 210 -5.09 -32.01 51.99
CA LYS A 210 -5.60 -32.68 50.77
C LYS A 210 -6.68 -31.84 50.10
N GLU A 211 -7.46 -31.14 50.91
CA GLU A 211 -8.53 -30.23 50.51
C GLU A 211 -7.93 -29.08 49.69
N ASP A 212 -6.86 -28.45 50.18
CA ASP A 212 -6.16 -27.36 49.50
C ASP A 212 -5.58 -27.83 48.16
N LYS A 213 -4.99 -29.03 48.14
CA LYS A 213 -4.47 -29.64 46.90
C LYS A 213 -5.59 -29.84 45.87
N ASN A 214 -6.77 -30.28 46.29
CA ASN A 214 -7.89 -30.48 45.40
C ASN A 214 -8.47 -29.15 44.91
N GLU A 215 -8.59 -28.15 45.78
CA GLU A 215 -9.06 -26.80 45.43
C GLU A 215 -8.15 -26.16 44.39
N VAL A 216 -6.83 -26.08 44.67
CA VAL A 216 -5.83 -25.53 43.75
C VAL A 216 -5.83 -26.27 42.42
N TYR A 217 -5.90 -27.61 42.43
CA TYR A 217 -5.93 -28.38 41.19
C TYR A 217 -7.19 -28.09 40.36
N ASN A 218 -8.37 -28.02 41.00
CA ASN A 218 -9.63 -27.77 40.32
C ASN A 218 -9.69 -26.35 39.74
N ASP A 219 -9.22 -25.34 40.48
CA ASP A 219 -9.13 -23.97 40.01
C ASP A 219 -8.22 -23.86 38.77
N VAL A 220 -6.98 -24.37 38.86
CA VAL A 220 -6.03 -24.39 37.73
C VAL A 220 -6.61 -25.19 36.56
N TYR A 221 -7.24 -26.33 36.82
CA TYR A 221 -7.85 -27.15 35.77
C TYR A 221 -8.96 -26.41 35.04
N SER A 222 -9.80 -25.66 35.75
CA SER A 222 -10.85 -24.82 35.15
C SER A 222 -10.24 -23.73 34.27
N THR A 223 -9.17 -23.07 34.73
CA THR A 223 -8.50 -22.00 34.01
C THR A 223 -7.79 -22.52 32.75
N THR A 224 -7.10 -23.65 32.81
CA THR A 224 -6.41 -24.23 31.63
C THR A 224 -7.37 -24.66 30.52
N LYS A 225 -8.65 -24.91 30.81
CA LYS A 225 -9.67 -25.19 29.79
C LYS A 225 -9.95 -24.00 28.88
N THR A 226 -9.74 -22.76 29.37
CA THR A 226 -10.00 -21.52 28.60
C THR A 226 -9.04 -21.32 27.44
N PHE A 227 -7.86 -21.96 27.45
CA PHE A 227 -6.90 -21.89 26.36
C PHE A 227 -7.30 -22.85 25.22
N GLU A 228 -7.31 -22.39 23.98
CA GLU A 228 -7.47 -23.27 22.82
C GLU A 228 -6.34 -24.32 22.76
N SER A 229 -6.63 -25.50 22.21
CA SER A 229 -5.68 -26.61 22.21
C SER A 229 -5.78 -27.48 20.97
N ASP A 230 -4.65 -27.63 20.28
CA ASP A 230 -4.47 -28.57 19.17
C ASP A 230 -3.80 -29.89 19.63
N LEU A 231 -3.81 -30.17 20.95
CA LEU A 231 -3.36 -31.46 21.48
C LEU A 231 -4.16 -32.63 20.89
N PRO A 232 -3.56 -33.82 20.74
CA PRO A 232 -4.28 -34.99 20.27
C PRO A 232 -5.48 -35.32 21.18
N LEU A 233 -6.55 -35.86 20.58
CA LEU A 233 -7.77 -36.24 21.30
C LEU A 233 -7.46 -37.22 22.44
N GLY A 234 -8.01 -36.96 23.63
CA GLY A 234 -7.86 -37.79 24.82
C GLY A 234 -6.70 -37.41 25.74
N PHE A 235 -5.84 -36.46 25.34
CA PHE A 235 -4.76 -35.97 26.20
C PHE A 235 -5.24 -34.83 27.11
N LYS A 236 -4.74 -34.81 28.35
CA LYS A 236 -4.98 -33.70 29.29
C LYS A 236 -4.09 -32.52 28.92
N LYS A 237 -4.51 -31.32 29.29
CA LYS A 237 -3.65 -30.11 29.21
C LYS A 237 -2.80 -29.94 30.45
N LEU A 238 -3.33 -30.33 31.61
CA LEU A 238 -2.72 -30.12 32.92
C LEU A 238 -2.11 -31.41 33.46
N TYR A 239 -0.85 -31.33 33.91
CA TYR A 239 -0.11 -32.39 34.56
C TYR A 239 0.48 -31.90 35.87
N ARG A 240 0.49 -32.74 36.89
CA ARG A 240 1.21 -32.47 38.15
C ARG A 240 2.62 -33.02 38.05
N VAL A 241 3.61 -32.18 38.31
CA VAL A 241 5.02 -32.61 38.39
C VAL A 241 5.72 -31.84 39.51
N ASP A 242 6.12 -32.55 40.56
CA ASP A 242 6.95 -32.00 41.63
C ASP A 242 8.43 -32.10 41.20
N ALA A 243 8.90 -31.10 40.44
CA ALA A 243 10.16 -31.18 39.68
C ALA A 243 11.41 -31.31 40.56
N LEU A 244 11.46 -30.62 41.70
CA LEU A 244 12.59 -30.71 42.62
C LEU A 244 12.68 -32.09 43.32
N PRO A 245 11.56 -32.64 43.86
CA PRO A 245 11.53 -34.04 44.29
C PRO A 245 11.92 -35.02 43.18
N ALA A 246 11.47 -34.81 41.94
CA ALA A 246 11.78 -35.68 40.81
C ALA A 246 13.29 -35.80 40.54
N ILE A 247 14.00 -34.67 40.38
CA ILE A 247 15.44 -34.69 40.08
C ILE A 247 16.27 -35.24 41.25
N LYS A 248 15.90 -34.91 42.51
CA LYS A 248 16.55 -35.49 43.69
C LYS A 248 16.36 -37.00 43.75
N ALA A 249 15.14 -37.47 43.49
CA ALA A 249 14.83 -38.90 43.49
C ALA A 249 15.59 -39.67 42.39
N GLN A 250 15.79 -39.06 41.21
CA GLN A 250 16.62 -39.64 40.15
C GLN A 250 18.09 -39.77 40.57
N GLN A 251 18.65 -38.76 41.24
CA GLN A 251 20.02 -38.79 41.78
C GLN A 251 20.17 -39.83 42.90
N GLU A 252 19.19 -39.90 43.80
CA GLU A 252 19.11 -40.90 44.89
C GLU A 252 18.77 -42.32 44.38
N ARG A 253 18.40 -42.48 43.10
CA ARG A 253 17.85 -43.72 42.51
C ARG A 253 16.63 -44.27 43.28
N ASN A 254 15.80 -43.39 43.84
CA ASN A 254 14.62 -43.74 44.61
C ASN A 254 13.37 -43.83 43.73
N ILE A 255 13.05 -45.04 43.26
CA ILE A 255 11.94 -45.31 42.32
C ILE A 255 10.60 -44.80 42.83
N TRP A 256 10.27 -45.01 44.11
CA TRP A 256 9.00 -44.58 44.70
C TRP A 256 8.83 -43.05 44.65
N LYS A 257 9.87 -42.29 45.00
CA LYS A 257 9.85 -40.82 44.91
C LYS A 257 9.78 -40.34 43.46
N ILE A 258 10.42 -41.04 42.52
CA ILE A 258 10.32 -40.71 41.09
C ILE A 258 8.86 -40.88 40.60
N ILE A 259 8.21 -42.00 40.92
CA ILE A 259 6.82 -42.26 40.51
C ILE A 259 5.86 -41.23 41.12
N THR A 260 5.96 -41.00 42.43
CA THR A 260 5.08 -40.08 43.16
C THR A 260 5.26 -38.61 42.79
N SER A 261 6.43 -38.22 42.26
CA SER A 261 6.65 -36.87 41.73
C SER A 261 5.84 -36.54 40.47
N GLY A 262 5.31 -37.55 39.77
CA GLY A 262 4.56 -37.39 38.52
C GLY A 262 5.39 -37.24 37.25
N ILE A 263 6.73 -37.18 37.35
CA ILE A 263 7.63 -36.96 36.20
C ILE A 263 7.51 -38.05 35.13
N ILE A 264 7.42 -39.34 35.52
CA ILE A 264 7.34 -40.47 34.57
C ILE A 264 6.07 -40.38 33.71
N THR A 265 4.94 -40.10 34.35
CA THR A 265 3.64 -39.94 33.66
C THR A 265 3.69 -38.76 32.70
N PHE A 266 4.29 -37.65 33.11
CA PHE A 266 4.45 -36.49 32.26
C PHE A 266 5.40 -36.75 31.08
N GLU A 267 6.56 -37.34 31.31
CA GLU A 267 7.57 -37.66 30.29
C GLU A 267 7.01 -38.61 29.22
N SER A 268 6.39 -39.72 29.63
CA SER A 268 5.78 -40.70 28.72
C SER A 268 4.65 -40.08 27.87
N THR A 269 3.83 -39.24 28.50
CA THR A 269 2.77 -38.51 27.80
C THR A 269 3.35 -37.48 26.82
N LEU A 270 4.34 -36.70 27.25
CA LEU A 270 5.02 -35.71 26.42
C LEU A 270 5.66 -36.37 25.20
N PHE A 271 6.35 -37.50 25.38
CA PHE A 271 6.93 -38.27 24.29
C PHE A 271 5.88 -38.73 23.27
N THR A 272 4.71 -39.15 23.76
CA THR A 272 3.58 -39.57 22.93
C THR A 272 2.99 -38.40 22.14
N ILE A 273 2.79 -37.25 22.79
CA ILE A 273 2.29 -36.03 22.16
C ILE A 273 3.28 -35.56 21.08
N ILE A 274 4.58 -35.53 21.37
CA ILE A 274 5.62 -35.17 20.41
C ILE A 274 5.56 -36.09 19.19
N SER A 275 5.45 -37.40 19.40
CA SER A 275 5.40 -38.38 18.31
C SER A 275 4.19 -38.14 17.39
N LEU A 276 3.01 -37.86 17.97
CA LEU A 276 1.79 -37.56 17.21
C LEU A 276 1.83 -36.17 16.53
N GLN A 277 2.41 -35.18 17.20
CA GLN A 277 2.51 -33.82 16.66
C GLN A 277 3.55 -33.71 15.55
N LYS A 278 4.62 -34.52 15.57
CA LYS A 278 5.60 -34.58 14.48
C LYS A 278 4.98 -34.91 13.13
N GLU A 279 3.98 -35.78 13.10
CA GLU A 279 3.22 -36.11 11.88
C GLU A 279 2.41 -34.90 11.35
N LYS A 280 2.01 -33.98 12.23
CA LYS A 280 1.17 -32.82 11.92
C LYS A 280 1.92 -31.48 11.94
N THR A 281 3.24 -31.49 12.17
CA THR A 281 4.03 -30.28 12.43
C THR A 281 3.95 -29.26 11.30
N ASN A 282 3.89 -29.72 10.05
CA ASN A 282 3.70 -28.82 8.91
C ASN A 282 2.33 -28.11 8.93
N GLN A 283 1.28 -28.79 9.40
CA GLN A 283 -0.06 -28.21 9.52
C GLN A 283 -0.13 -27.21 10.67
N THR A 284 0.43 -27.54 11.83
CA THR A 284 0.44 -26.63 13.00
C THR A 284 1.29 -25.38 12.75
N ARG A 285 2.42 -25.50 12.04
CA ARG A 285 3.20 -24.35 11.57
C ARG A 285 2.45 -23.49 10.57
N LEU A 286 1.72 -24.11 9.64
CA LEU A 286 0.90 -23.39 8.68
C LEU A 286 -0.18 -22.54 9.37
N LEU A 287 -0.76 -22.99 10.48
CA LEU A 287 -1.72 -22.18 11.25
C LEU A 287 -1.11 -20.85 11.70
N ARG A 288 0.12 -20.85 12.21
CA ARG A 288 0.86 -19.63 12.59
C ARG A 288 1.08 -18.73 11.37
N VAL A 289 1.57 -19.30 10.27
CA VAL A 289 1.78 -18.58 9.01
C VAL A 289 0.50 -17.93 8.52
N THR A 290 -0.62 -18.66 8.52
CA THR A 290 -1.92 -18.10 8.10
C THR A 290 -2.40 -17.00 9.02
N ALA A 291 -2.20 -17.12 10.33
CA ALA A 291 -2.60 -16.10 11.29
C ALA A 291 -1.81 -14.79 11.09
N ILE A 292 -0.49 -14.88 10.92
CA ILE A 292 0.35 -13.72 10.62
C ILE A 292 0.05 -13.15 9.23
N ALA A 293 -0.14 -13.99 8.21
CA ALA A 293 -0.49 -13.55 6.86
C ALA A 293 -1.83 -12.78 6.82
N SER A 294 -2.83 -13.21 7.59
CA SER A 294 -4.11 -12.49 7.71
C SER A 294 -3.95 -11.10 8.36
N GLN A 295 -3.06 -10.96 9.34
CA GLN A 295 -2.74 -9.66 9.94
C GLN A 295 -2.03 -8.74 8.94
N VAL A 296 -1.01 -9.24 8.24
CA VAL A 296 -0.31 -8.51 7.16
C VAL A 296 -1.30 -8.05 6.09
N LYS A 297 -2.18 -8.95 5.65
CA LYS A 297 -3.23 -8.64 4.66
C LYS A 297 -4.12 -7.49 5.13
N SER A 298 -4.57 -7.50 6.38
CA SER A 298 -5.43 -6.44 6.91
C SER A 298 -4.76 -5.06 6.86
N VAL A 299 -3.48 -4.98 7.24
CA VAL A 299 -2.68 -3.75 7.17
C VAL A 299 -2.54 -3.26 5.72
N LEU A 300 -2.15 -4.16 4.82
CA LEU A 300 -1.97 -3.82 3.41
C LEU A 300 -3.27 -3.42 2.72
N GLN A 301 -4.40 -4.07 3.04
CA GLN A 301 -5.72 -3.70 2.53
C GLN A 301 -6.13 -2.30 2.95
N LYS A 302 -5.89 -1.92 4.22
CA LYS A 302 -6.14 -0.55 4.70
C LYS A 302 -5.32 0.46 3.91
N LYS A 303 -4.04 0.17 3.67
CA LYS A 303 -3.14 1.02 2.88
C LYS A 303 -3.58 1.13 1.42
N ALA A 304 -3.96 0.03 0.80
CA ALA A 304 -4.49 -0.02 -0.57
C ALA A 304 -5.75 0.84 -0.73
N ASN A 305 -6.69 0.72 0.22
CA ASN A 305 -7.94 1.48 0.21
C ASN A 305 -7.69 2.98 0.33
N ASN A 306 -6.79 3.40 1.22
CA ASN A 306 -6.41 4.80 1.36
C ASN A 306 -5.79 5.37 0.07
N LEU A 307 -4.82 4.66 -0.51
CA LEU A 307 -4.19 5.07 -1.78
C LEU A 307 -5.20 5.14 -2.92
N THR A 308 -6.10 4.16 -3.01
CA THR A 308 -7.18 4.15 -4.01
C THR A 308 -8.07 5.38 -3.88
N LYS A 309 -8.40 5.78 -2.64
CA LYS A 309 -9.19 6.99 -2.38
C LYS A 309 -8.43 8.25 -2.82
N GLU A 310 -7.16 8.38 -2.44
CA GLU A 310 -6.33 9.53 -2.81
C GLU A 310 -6.18 9.68 -4.33
N ILE A 311 -6.01 8.57 -5.06
CA ILE A 311 -5.94 8.56 -6.52
C ILE A 311 -7.28 9.03 -7.11
N LYS A 312 -8.40 8.49 -6.63
CA LYS A 312 -9.75 8.89 -7.08
C LYS A 312 -10.04 10.36 -6.83
N ASP A 313 -9.66 10.89 -5.67
CA ASP A 313 -9.87 12.30 -5.32
C ASP A 313 -9.05 13.21 -6.27
N ALA A 314 -7.81 12.82 -6.59
CA ALA A 314 -6.97 13.55 -7.54
C ALA A 314 -7.50 13.48 -8.98
N GLU A 315 -7.97 12.32 -9.42
CA GLU A 315 -8.63 12.12 -10.73
C GLU A 315 -9.90 12.97 -10.83
N TYR A 316 -10.71 13.02 -9.78
CA TYR A 316 -11.92 13.84 -9.73
C TYR A 316 -11.59 15.32 -9.93
N ILE A 317 -10.63 15.86 -9.18
CA ILE A 317 -10.18 17.26 -9.30
C ILE A 317 -9.71 17.54 -10.73
N ARG A 318 -8.90 16.64 -11.31
CA ARG A 318 -8.41 16.77 -12.69
C ARG A 318 -9.55 16.77 -13.70
N ASN A 319 -10.54 15.88 -13.55
CA ASN A 319 -11.68 15.79 -14.44
C ASN A 319 -12.56 17.05 -14.39
N VAL A 320 -12.80 17.61 -13.20
CA VAL A 320 -13.50 18.88 -13.03
C VAL A 320 -12.74 20.03 -13.71
N ALA A 321 -11.42 20.07 -13.59
CA ALA A 321 -10.59 21.08 -14.26
C ALA A 321 -10.65 20.94 -15.80
N ILE A 322 -10.65 19.71 -16.32
CA ILE A 322 -10.81 19.43 -17.75
C ILE A 322 -12.17 19.90 -18.25
N GLU A 323 -13.25 19.61 -17.51
CA GLU A 323 -14.60 20.02 -17.88
C GLU A 323 -14.72 21.55 -17.95
N LYS A 324 -14.27 22.25 -16.90
CA LYS A 324 -14.24 23.72 -16.86
C LYS A 324 -13.40 24.31 -17.99
N GLY A 325 -12.24 23.70 -18.28
CA GLY A 325 -11.37 24.11 -19.39
C GLY A 325 -12.05 24.00 -20.75
N LYS A 326 -12.76 22.88 -21.01
CA LYS A 326 -13.52 22.68 -22.26
C LYS A 326 -14.71 23.64 -22.39
N GLN A 327 -15.46 23.87 -21.32
CA GLN A 327 -16.55 24.86 -21.32
C GLN A 327 -16.01 26.27 -21.62
N ARG A 328 -14.84 26.60 -21.06
CA ARG A 328 -14.19 27.89 -21.32
C ARG A 328 -13.72 28.01 -22.77
N GLU A 329 -13.16 26.95 -23.35
CA GLU A 329 -12.81 26.90 -24.77
C GLU A 329 -14.02 27.18 -25.67
N GLU A 330 -15.14 26.51 -25.40
CA GLU A 330 -16.38 26.70 -26.17
C GLU A 330 -16.88 28.14 -26.11
N TYR A 331 -16.86 28.74 -24.92
CA TYR A 331 -17.22 30.15 -24.72
C TYR A 331 -16.32 31.09 -25.54
N LEU A 332 -14.99 30.94 -25.42
CA LEU A 332 -14.04 31.79 -26.14
C LEU A 332 -14.19 31.68 -27.67
N ARG A 333 -14.40 30.46 -28.18
CA ARG A 333 -14.68 30.21 -29.60
C ARG A 333 -15.99 30.86 -30.06
N LYS A 334 -17.05 30.75 -29.26
CA LYS A 334 -18.37 31.34 -29.57
C LYS A 334 -18.27 32.86 -29.65
N GLU A 335 -17.64 33.49 -28.67
CA GLU A 335 -17.44 34.94 -28.61
C GLU A 335 -16.55 35.46 -29.74
N PHE A 336 -15.52 34.71 -30.11
CA PHE A 336 -14.70 35.01 -31.29
C PHE A 336 -15.54 34.99 -32.57
N LYS A 337 -16.34 33.93 -32.78
CA LYS A 337 -17.23 33.80 -33.94
C LYS A 337 -18.25 34.92 -34.03
N ILE A 338 -18.79 35.39 -32.91
CA ILE A 338 -19.71 36.55 -32.87
C ILE A 338 -19.03 37.79 -33.43
N ARG A 339 -17.81 38.12 -32.99
CA ARG A 339 -17.05 39.29 -33.48
C ARG A 339 -16.73 39.19 -34.97
N VAL A 340 -16.28 38.01 -35.43
CA VAL A 340 -16.05 37.74 -36.86
C VAL A 340 -17.34 37.91 -37.65
N LYS A 341 -18.48 37.40 -37.15
CA LYS A 341 -19.79 37.55 -37.79
C LYS A 341 -20.22 39.01 -37.87
N THR A 342 -20.01 39.81 -36.82
CA THR A 342 -20.31 41.24 -36.82
C THR A 342 -19.52 41.96 -37.92
N TYR A 343 -18.23 41.67 -38.07
CA TYR A 343 -17.43 42.28 -39.14
C TYR A 343 -17.86 41.79 -40.53
N ARG A 344 -18.18 40.50 -40.70
CA ARG A 344 -18.74 39.96 -41.96
C ARG A 344 -20.05 40.63 -42.35
N ASN A 345 -20.94 40.88 -41.39
CA ASN A 345 -22.21 41.57 -41.63
C ASN A 345 -21.97 43.01 -42.12
N TRP A 346 -21.03 43.73 -41.49
CA TRP A 346 -20.63 45.07 -41.93
C TRP A 346 -20.00 45.07 -43.34
N LEU A 347 -19.23 44.01 -43.67
CA LEU A 347 -18.67 43.77 -45.00
C LEU A 347 -19.71 43.31 -46.04
N SER A 348 -21.00 43.21 -45.70
CA SER A 348 -22.03 42.91 -46.71
C SER A 348 -22.06 44.03 -47.75
N LEU A 349 -22.23 43.65 -49.02
CA LEU A 349 -22.16 44.60 -50.12
C LEU A 349 -23.23 45.69 -49.98
N ASP A 350 -24.43 45.31 -49.54
CA ASP A 350 -25.52 46.25 -49.28
C ASP A 350 -25.16 47.28 -48.20
N THR A 351 -24.56 46.84 -47.08
CA THR A 351 -24.14 47.76 -45.99
C THR A 351 -23.05 48.71 -46.47
N LEU A 352 -22.05 48.20 -47.21
CA LEU A 352 -20.96 49.02 -47.72
C LEU A 352 -21.47 50.05 -48.74
N VAL A 353 -22.29 49.62 -49.69
CA VAL A 353 -22.85 50.50 -50.71
C VAL A 353 -23.74 51.57 -50.08
N ALA A 354 -24.66 51.18 -49.19
CA ALA A 354 -25.57 52.11 -48.53
C ALA A 354 -24.83 53.16 -47.67
N SER A 355 -23.74 52.77 -47.01
CA SER A 355 -23.04 53.64 -46.05
C SER A 355 -21.94 54.51 -46.68
N TYR A 356 -21.36 54.08 -47.80
CA TYR A 356 -20.11 54.64 -48.31
C TYR A 356 -20.12 55.01 -49.80
N GLN A 357 -21.04 54.49 -50.62
CA GLN A 357 -20.95 54.69 -52.08
C GLN A 357 -21.07 56.16 -52.48
N THR A 358 -22.04 56.88 -51.93
CA THR A 358 -22.34 58.27 -52.32
C THR A 358 -21.20 59.20 -51.96
N ASN A 359 -20.79 59.17 -50.70
CA ASN A 359 -19.71 59.94 -50.10
C ASN A 359 -18.33 59.62 -50.71
N ALA A 360 -18.06 58.37 -51.08
CA ALA A 360 -16.85 58.01 -51.81
C ALA A 360 -16.88 58.49 -53.27
N ALA A 361 -18.04 58.44 -53.95
CA ALA A 361 -18.21 59.01 -55.29
C ALA A 361 -17.99 60.53 -55.31
N GLU A 362 -18.46 61.25 -54.28
CA GLU A 362 -18.21 62.69 -54.12
C GLU A 362 -16.71 62.97 -53.93
N ALA A 363 -16.02 62.13 -53.16
CA ALA A 363 -14.59 62.26 -52.92
C ALA A 363 -13.75 61.96 -54.17
N LEU A 364 -14.19 61.04 -55.04
CA LEU A 364 -13.57 60.80 -56.34
C LEU A 364 -13.69 62.01 -57.26
N GLU A 365 -14.89 62.60 -57.35
CA GLU A 365 -15.12 63.78 -58.19
C GLU A 365 -14.24 64.97 -57.77
N LYS A 366 -14.03 65.15 -56.46
CA LYS A 366 -13.23 66.23 -55.88
C LYS A 366 -11.72 65.93 -55.86
N GLY A 367 -11.27 64.77 -56.34
CA GLY A 367 -9.87 64.36 -56.27
C GLY A 367 -9.35 64.08 -54.85
N SER A 368 -10.23 63.88 -53.87
CA SER A 368 -9.90 63.71 -52.45
C SER A 368 -10.18 62.29 -51.93
N PHE A 369 -10.19 61.28 -52.81
CA PHE A 369 -10.57 59.90 -52.46
C PHE A 369 -9.68 59.27 -51.39
N ASN A 370 -8.37 59.47 -51.45
CA ASN A 370 -7.44 58.94 -50.44
C ASN A 370 -7.72 59.52 -49.04
N ASN A 371 -8.10 60.81 -48.96
CA ASN A 371 -8.50 61.43 -47.69
C ASN A 371 -9.78 60.79 -47.15
N TRP A 372 -10.75 60.51 -48.03
CA TRP A 372 -11.96 59.78 -47.64
C TRP A 372 -11.64 58.37 -47.14
N GLN A 373 -10.84 57.59 -47.88
CA GLN A 373 -10.43 56.23 -47.50
C GLN A 373 -9.76 56.23 -46.12
N ASN A 374 -8.81 57.13 -45.90
CA ASN A 374 -8.02 57.22 -44.67
C ASN A 374 -8.78 57.86 -43.50
N SER A 375 -9.99 58.37 -43.74
CA SER A 375 -10.84 58.97 -42.71
C SER A 375 -11.71 57.91 -42.02
N LYS A 376 -13.03 58.11 -42.03
CA LYS A 376 -14.01 57.28 -41.32
C LYS A 376 -13.98 55.82 -41.79
N PHE A 377 -13.72 55.56 -43.07
CA PHE A 377 -13.72 54.21 -43.64
C PHE A 377 -12.61 53.32 -43.03
N GLN A 378 -11.34 53.74 -43.12
CA GLN A 378 -10.23 53.03 -42.49
C GLN A 378 -10.39 52.94 -40.97
N SER A 379 -10.85 54.01 -40.30
CA SER A 379 -11.06 53.98 -38.84
C SER A 379 -12.08 52.92 -38.39
N THR A 380 -13.14 52.70 -39.18
CA THR A 380 -14.17 51.69 -38.88
C THR A 380 -13.65 50.27 -39.14
N ILE A 381 -12.82 50.08 -40.16
CA ILE A 381 -12.12 48.80 -40.38
C ILE A 381 -11.18 48.49 -39.21
N LEU A 382 -10.44 49.49 -38.73
CA LEU A 382 -9.54 49.35 -37.59
C LEU A 382 -10.30 48.94 -36.32
N SER A 383 -11.48 49.51 -36.04
CA SER A 383 -12.25 49.14 -34.84
C SER A 383 -12.73 47.68 -34.87
N TYR A 384 -13.20 47.18 -36.01
CA TYR A 384 -13.60 45.77 -36.15
C TYR A 384 -12.40 44.82 -36.06
N THR A 385 -11.30 45.13 -36.76
CA THR A 385 -10.10 44.30 -36.74
C THR A 385 -9.47 44.26 -35.34
N GLN A 386 -9.37 45.40 -34.65
CA GLN A 386 -8.91 45.47 -33.26
C GLN A 386 -9.81 44.67 -32.31
N SER A 387 -11.14 44.74 -32.46
CA SER A 387 -12.06 43.96 -31.62
C SER A 387 -11.82 42.45 -31.74
N ILE A 388 -11.60 41.97 -32.97
CA ILE A 388 -11.32 40.56 -33.27
C ILE A 388 -9.93 40.17 -32.76
N GLU A 389 -8.91 40.98 -33.05
CA GLU A 389 -7.52 40.73 -32.66
C GLU A 389 -7.34 40.74 -31.14
N ASN A 390 -7.93 41.70 -30.44
CA ASN A 390 -7.85 41.79 -28.98
C ASN A 390 -8.46 40.56 -28.31
N TRP A 391 -9.64 40.11 -28.79
CA TRP A 391 -10.27 38.90 -28.25
C TRP A 391 -9.46 37.63 -28.55
N ALA A 392 -8.93 37.52 -29.78
CA ALA A 392 -8.08 36.39 -30.16
C ALA A 392 -6.80 36.33 -29.30
N ASN A 393 -6.15 37.48 -29.08
CA ASN A 393 -4.96 37.58 -28.24
C ASN A 393 -5.28 37.23 -26.79
N GLN A 394 -6.34 37.78 -26.22
CA GLN A 394 -6.79 37.45 -24.87
C GLN A 394 -7.08 35.96 -24.71
N SER A 395 -7.75 35.35 -25.68
CA SER A 395 -8.05 33.91 -25.67
C SER A 395 -6.78 33.06 -25.75
N CYS A 396 -5.80 33.48 -26.56
CA CYS A 396 -4.51 32.78 -26.66
C CYS A 396 -3.71 32.91 -25.37
N ASP A 397 -3.67 34.10 -24.77
CA ASP A 397 -2.97 34.36 -23.51
C ASP A 397 -3.57 33.50 -22.38
N GLU A 398 -4.90 33.39 -22.31
CA GLU A 398 -5.59 32.56 -21.31
C GLU A 398 -5.21 31.08 -21.41
N PHE A 399 -4.96 30.57 -22.62
CA PHE A 399 -4.49 29.20 -22.86
C PHE A 399 -2.98 29.08 -23.06
N GLN A 400 -2.21 30.14 -22.79
CA GLN A 400 -0.76 30.18 -22.94
C GLN A 400 -0.28 29.75 -24.35
N LYS A 401 -1.02 30.16 -25.38
CA LYS A 401 -0.71 29.92 -26.80
C LYS A 401 -0.05 31.14 -27.43
N SER A 402 0.72 30.90 -28.49
CA SER A 402 1.32 31.98 -29.28
C SER A 402 0.23 32.82 -29.94
N ARG A 403 0.37 34.16 -29.86
CA ARG A 403 -0.57 35.09 -30.48
C ARG A 403 -0.55 35.01 -32.01
N PRO A 404 -1.70 35.12 -32.69
CA PRO A 404 -1.78 35.14 -34.14
C PRO A 404 -1.21 36.44 -34.74
N ASN A 405 -0.76 36.38 -36.00
CA ASN A 405 -0.40 37.56 -36.76
C ASN A 405 -1.63 38.42 -37.08
N ARG A 406 -1.49 39.75 -37.05
CA ARG A 406 -2.57 40.71 -37.36
C ARG A 406 -3.27 40.43 -38.71
N ILE A 407 -4.54 40.81 -38.78
CA ILE A 407 -5.38 40.73 -39.97
C ILE A 407 -4.79 41.65 -41.03
N LYS A 408 -4.36 41.08 -42.15
CA LYS A 408 -3.83 41.85 -43.28
C LYS A 408 -4.99 42.41 -44.11
N ILE A 409 -5.25 43.70 -43.98
CA ILE A 409 -6.23 44.41 -44.82
C ILE A 409 -5.49 45.11 -45.96
N SER A 410 -5.88 44.82 -47.20
CA SER A 410 -5.37 45.47 -48.41
C SER A 410 -6.47 46.30 -49.07
N PHE A 411 -6.18 47.56 -49.36
CA PHE A 411 -7.09 48.44 -50.11
C PHE A 411 -6.83 48.28 -51.62
N PRO A 412 -7.87 48.23 -52.46
CA PRO A 412 -7.72 48.32 -53.90
C PRO A 412 -7.05 49.63 -54.32
N SER A 413 -6.49 49.68 -55.53
CA SER A 413 -6.01 50.93 -56.13
C SER A 413 -7.14 51.95 -56.26
N CYS A 414 -6.79 53.24 -56.24
CA CYS A 414 -7.75 54.32 -56.48
C CYS A 414 -8.52 54.04 -57.79
N PRO A 415 -9.87 54.14 -57.78
CA PRO A 415 -10.67 53.89 -58.97
C PRO A 415 -10.31 54.84 -60.11
N ASP A 416 -10.09 54.29 -61.30
CA ASP A 416 -10.02 55.06 -62.54
C ASP A 416 -11.43 55.23 -63.10
N VAL A 417 -11.80 56.47 -63.46
CA VAL A 417 -13.17 56.82 -63.86
C VAL A 417 -13.16 57.31 -65.30
N SER A 418 -13.64 56.46 -66.20
CA SER A 418 -13.90 56.88 -67.58
C SER A 418 -15.16 57.77 -67.62
N LEU A 419 -14.95 59.07 -67.85
CA LEU A 419 -16.03 60.04 -67.92
C LEU A 419 -16.75 59.97 -69.27
N PRO A 420 -18.10 60.11 -69.30
CA PRO A 420 -18.81 60.20 -70.56
C PRO A 420 -18.33 61.42 -71.35
N GLN A 421 -18.27 61.31 -72.68
CA GLN A 421 -17.99 62.47 -73.53
C GLN A 421 -19.19 63.43 -73.50
N ARG A 422 -18.92 64.73 -73.43
CA ARG A 422 -19.96 65.75 -73.56
C ARG A 422 -20.41 65.75 -75.02
N GLN A 423 -21.70 65.53 -75.28
CA GLN A 423 -22.23 65.55 -76.64
C GLN A 423 -22.00 66.93 -77.27
N GLU A 424 -21.31 66.95 -78.40
CA GLU A 424 -21.20 68.14 -79.24
C GLU A 424 -22.54 68.38 -79.95
N ARG A 425 -22.91 69.65 -80.09
CA ARG A 425 -24.18 70.05 -80.69
C ARG A 425 -24.08 69.95 -82.21
N ASP A 426 -25.15 69.45 -82.83
CA ASP A 426 -25.37 69.69 -84.27
C ASP A 426 -26.05 71.06 -84.48
N PHE A 427 -25.86 71.65 -85.67
CA PHE A 427 -26.27 73.01 -86.04
C PHE A 427 -27.76 73.26 -85.77
N GLY A 428 -28.62 72.26 -86.03
CA GLY A 428 -30.06 72.35 -85.76
C GLY A 428 -30.43 72.39 -84.27
N GLN A 429 -29.66 71.74 -83.40
CA GLN A 429 -29.87 71.76 -81.95
C GLN A 429 -29.42 73.09 -81.33
N TRP A 430 -28.39 73.72 -81.91
CA TRP A 430 -27.92 75.04 -81.50
C TRP A 430 -28.96 76.14 -81.81
N PHE A 431 -29.54 76.15 -83.02
CA PHE A 431 -30.59 77.10 -83.40
C PHE A 431 -31.84 76.93 -82.51
N GLY A 432 -32.30 75.70 -82.26
CA GLY A 432 -33.47 75.44 -81.41
C GLY A 432 -33.32 75.88 -79.95
N ASP A 433 -32.09 76.00 -79.44
CA ASP A 433 -31.81 76.46 -78.06
C ASP A 433 -31.88 77.98 -77.90
N ILE A 434 -31.58 78.73 -78.97
CA ILE A 434 -31.69 80.21 -78.99
C ILE A 434 -33.15 80.62 -78.83
N PHE A 435 -34.08 79.89 -79.47
CA PHE A 435 -35.52 80.19 -79.42
C PHE A 435 -36.23 79.65 -78.17
N ASN A 436 -35.67 78.66 -77.47
CA ASN A 436 -36.26 78.03 -76.28
C ASN A 436 -35.56 78.40 -74.95
N GLY A 437 -34.78 79.49 -74.91
CA GLY A 437 -34.12 79.96 -73.68
C GLY A 437 -33.07 78.99 -73.10
N GLY A 438 -32.45 78.15 -73.96
CA GLY A 438 -31.43 77.17 -73.57
C GLY A 438 -31.98 75.90 -72.90
N ALA A 439 -33.25 75.56 -73.12
CA ALA A 439 -33.88 74.38 -72.51
C ALA A 439 -33.23 73.04 -72.92
N ASN A 440 -32.76 72.89 -74.17
CA ASN A 440 -32.09 71.66 -74.62
C ASN A 440 -30.66 71.57 -74.04
N ARG A 441 -29.92 72.69 -73.98
CA ARG A 441 -28.64 72.77 -73.25
C ARG A 441 -28.78 72.33 -71.80
N ARG A 442 -29.80 72.83 -71.08
CA ARG A 442 -30.05 72.43 -69.69
C ARG A 442 -30.39 70.94 -69.55
N LYS A 443 -31.07 70.33 -70.54
CA LYS A 443 -31.35 68.89 -70.55
C LYS A 443 -30.09 68.05 -70.80
N LEU A 444 -29.28 68.42 -71.80
CA LEU A 444 -28.01 67.76 -72.12
C LEU A 444 -26.99 67.86 -70.98
N ASP A 445 -26.88 69.04 -70.34
CA ASP A 445 -26.01 69.24 -69.17
C ASP A 445 -26.51 68.42 -67.96
N LYS A 446 -27.83 68.34 -67.72
CA LYS A 446 -28.41 67.46 -66.70
C LYS A 446 -28.16 65.98 -66.98
N GLU A 447 -28.24 65.56 -68.24
CA GLU A 447 -27.97 64.17 -68.65
C GLU A 447 -26.49 63.82 -68.52
N TYR A 448 -25.59 64.73 -68.90
CA TYR A 448 -24.16 64.60 -68.71
C TYR A 448 -23.81 64.45 -67.23
N GLU A 449 -24.31 65.34 -66.35
CA GLU A 449 -24.07 65.23 -64.91
C GLU A 449 -24.64 63.94 -64.31
N ARG A 450 -25.80 63.46 -64.80
CA ARG A 450 -26.35 62.16 -64.40
C ARG A 450 -25.43 61.00 -64.79
N LYS A 451 -24.95 60.96 -66.04
CA LYS A 451 -24.04 59.91 -66.54
C LYS A 451 -22.67 59.96 -65.85
N LYS A 452 -22.14 61.16 -65.62
CA LYS A 452 -20.90 61.41 -64.87
C LYS A 452 -21.03 60.90 -63.43
N TRP A 453 -22.12 61.24 -62.74
CA TRP A 453 -22.38 60.75 -61.38
C TRP A 453 -22.56 59.22 -61.33
N GLN A 454 -23.19 58.64 -62.35
CA GLN A 454 -23.33 57.18 -62.48
C GLN A 454 -21.97 56.49 -62.72
N ALA A 455 -21.04 57.11 -63.45
CA ALA A 455 -19.68 56.60 -63.62
C ALA A 455 -18.91 56.57 -62.29
N TYR A 456 -18.95 57.66 -61.49
CA TYR A 456 -18.33 57.69 -60.16
C TYR A 456 -18.94 56.68 -59.18
N LYS A 457 -20.28 56.53 -59.19
CA LYS A 457 -20.97 55.51 -58.36
C LYS A 457 -20.61 54.08 -58.75
N THR A 458 -20.49 53.80 -60.05
CA THR A 458 -20.08 52.48 -60.57
C THR A 458 -18.62 52.17 -60.20
N ALA A 459 -17.71 53.13 -60.37
CA ALA A 459 -16.31 52.97 -59.98
C ALA A 459 -16.14 52.71 -58.48
N THR A 460 -16.88 53.44 -57.65
CA THR A 460 -16.94 53.24 -56.20
C THR A 460 -17.53 51.87 -55.82
N TYR A 461 -18.60 51.45 -56.49
CA TYR A 461 -19.19 50.13 -56.27
C TYR A 461 -18.17 49.01 -56.52
N ASN A 462 -17.45 49.09 -57.65
CA ASN A 462 -16.41 48.11 -58.00
C ASN A 462 -15.28 48.10 -56.96
N TYR A 463 -14.87 49.27 -56.48
CA TYR A 463 -13.89 49.40 -55.41
C TYR A 463 -14.34 48.72 -54.12
N LEU A 464 -15.56 49.03 -53.63
CA LEU A 464 -16.11 48.45 -52.40
C LEU A 464 -16.30 46.93 -52.53
N SER A 465 -16.73 46.45 -53.70
CA SER A 465 -16.88 45.03 -54.01
C SER A 465 -15.54 44.27 -53.98
N LYS A 466 -14.50 44.86 -54.59
CA LYS A 466 -13.14 44.29 -54.56
C LYS A 466 -12.56 44.28 -53.15
N PHE A 467 -12.63 45.42 -52.45
CA PHE A 467 -12.22 45.54 -51.05
C PHE A 467 -12.88 44.47 -50.15
N ARG A 468 -14.20 44.29 -50.29
CA ARG A 468 -14.97 43.26 -49.58
C ARG A 468 -14.39 41.87 -49.82
N THR A 469 -14.16 41.52 -51.08
CA THR A 469 -13.71 40.18 -51.46
C THR A 469 -12.32 39.86 -50.90
N ASP A 470 -11.39 40.81 -51.02
CA ASP A 470 -10.03 40.68 -50.51
C ASP A 470 -10.01 40.59 -48.97
N THR A 471 -10.84 41.41 -48.32
CA THR A 471 -10.98 41.42 -46.86
C THR A 471 -11.59 40.14 -46.32
N LEU A 472 -12.66 39.63 -46.94
CA LEU A 472 -13.29 38.37 -46.53
C LEU A 472 -12.32 37.17 -46.66
N THR A 473 -11.47 37.19 -47.69
CA THR A 473 -10.43 36.16 -47.89
C THR A 473 -9.39 36.21 -46.77
N SER A 474 -8.91 37.40 -46.43
CA SER A 474 -7.95 37.61 -45.34
C SER A 474 -8.54 37.25 -43.98
N LEU A 475 -9.79 37.62 -43.73
CA LEU A 475 -10.51 37.31 -42.50
C LEU A 475 -10.72 35.79 -42.34
N LYS A 476 -11.07 35.07 -43.40
CA LYS A 476 -11.23 33.60 -43.37
C LYS A 476 -9.92 32.89 -43.04
N LYS A 477 -8.79 33.38 -43.57
CA LYS A 477 -7.46 32.83 -43.25
C LYS A 477 -7.10 33.06 -41.77
N TYR A 478 -7.39 34.26 -41.27
CA TYR A 478 -7.15 34.61 -39.88
C TYR A 478 -8.02 33.77 -38.93
N GLU A 479 -9.33 33.65 -39.21
CA GLU A 479 -10.27 32.83 -38.44
C GLU A 479 -9.80 31.39 -38.30
N LYS A 480 -9.40 30.74 -39.41
CA LYS A 480 -8.87 29.37 -39.38
C LYS A 480 -7.63 29.24 -38.47
N THR A 481 -6.77 30.26 -38.47
CA THR A 481 -5.57 30.28 -37.62
C THR A 481 -5.97 30.37 -36.15
N VAL A 482 -6.85 31.31 -35.80
CA VAL A 482 -7.29 31.51 -34.40
C VAL A 482 -8.08 30.32 -33.87
N GLU A 483 -8.95 29.70 -34.67
CA GLU A 483 -9.70 28.51 -34.24
C GLU A 483 -8.80 27.32 -33.91
N SER A 484 -7.61 27.22 -34.51
CA SER A 484 -6.61 26.20 -34.16
C SER A 484 -5.82 26.53 -32.88
N LEU A 485 -5.81 27.80 -32.45
CA LEU A 485 -5.11 28.27 -31.27
C LEU A 485 -5.99 28.30 -30.02
N ILE A 486 -7.29 28.62 -30.16
CA ILE A 486 -8.25 28.58 -29.04
C ILE A 486 -8.64 27.12 -28.76
N VAL A 487 -7.70 26.37 -28.19
CA VAL A 487 -7.86 24.96 -27.82
C VAL A 487 -7.36 24.76 -26.39
N PHE A 488 -8.22 24.25 -25.53
CA PHE A 488 -7.83 23.87 -24.17
C PHE A 488 -6.93 22.63 -24.23
N THR A 489 -5.77 22.72 -23.60
CA THR A 489 -4.84 21.59 -23.52
C THR A 489 -5.11 20.81 -22.24
N ILE A 490 -5.48 19.54 -22.37
CA ILE A 490 -5.76 18.66 -21.23
C ILE A 490 -4.47 18.53 -20.40
N PRO A 491 -4.48 18.87 -19.10
CA PRO A 491 -3.31 18.70 -18.26
C PRO A 491 -2.95 17.21 -18.15
N PRO A 492 -1.65 16.86 -18.25
CA PRO A 492 -1.22 15.49 -18.02
C PRO A 492 -1.53 15.07 -16.59
N GLU A 493 -1.55 13.77 -16.35
CA GLU A 493 -1.62 13.27 -14.99
C GLU A 493 -0.35 13.66 -14.22
N SER A 494 -0.48 14.02 -12.95
CA SER A 494 0.68 14.40 -12.15
C SER A 494 1.57 13.17 -11.91
N SER A 495 2.89 13.39 -11.91
CA SER A 495 3.86 12.33 -11.61
C SER A 495 3.60 11.66 -10.27
N THR A 496 3.11 12.41 -9.28
CA THR A 496 2.72 11.90 -7.96
C THR A 496 1.57 10.89 -8.04
N VAL A 497 0.53 11.15 -8.87
CA VAL A 497 -0.59 10.20 -9.03
C VAL A 497 -0.14 8.94 -9.76
N ILE A 498 0.71 9.09 -10.78
CA ILE A 498 1.32 7.96 -11.50
C ILE A 498 2.10 7.06 -10.52
N GLN A 499 3.01 7.65 -9.74
CA GLN A 499 3.78 6.92 -8.72
C GLN A 499 2.91 6.21 -7.69
N LYS A 500 1.82 6.86 -7.22
CA LYS A 500 0.86 6.24 -6.30
C LYS A 500 0.15 5.04 -6.94
N ARG A 501 -0.19 5.12 -8.22
CA ARG A 501 -0.85 4.02 -8.96
C ARG A 501 0.11 2.84 -9.15
N ASP A 502 1.36 3.11 -9.52
CA ASP A 502 2.39 2.08 -9.64
C ASP A 502 2.62 1.36 -8.30
N TYR A 503 2.79 2.14 -7.22
CA TYR A 503 2.91 1.60 -5.87
C TYR A 503 1.68 0.76 -5.45
N LEU A 504 0.46 1.23 -5.78
CA LEU A 504 -0.78 0.50 -5.52
C LEU A 504 -0.84 -0.82 -6.30
N ASN A 505 -0.35 -0.86 -7.54
CA ASN A 505 -0.29 -2.07 -8.35
C ASN A 505 0.66 -3.11 -7.73
N ASP A 506 1.86 -2.69 -7.31
CA ASP A 506 2.83 -3.56 -6.65
C ASP A 506 2.31 -4.10 -5.31
N LEU A 507 1.64 -3.24 -4.54
CA LEU A 507 0.99 -3.63 -3.29
C LEU A 507 -0.12 -4.66 -3.54
N ASN A 508 -0.98 -4.43 -4.53
CA ASN A 508 -2.06 -5.36 -4.89
C ASN A 508 -1.53 -6.71 -5.41
N SER A 509 -0.43 -6.71 -6.16
CA SER A 509 0.26 -7.94 -6.57
C SER A 509 0.74 -8.75 -5.35
N SER A 510 1.29 -8.07 -4.35
CA SER A 510 1.71 -8.68 -3.08
C SER A 510 0.52 -9.20 -2.26
N LEU A 511 -0.59 -8.46 -2.20
CA LEU A 511 -1.85 -8.90 -1.58
C LEU A 511 -2.39 -10.19 -2.22
N ASN A 512 -2.40 -10.26 -3.55
CA ASN A 512 -2.84 -11.46 -4.28
C ASN A 512 -1.94 -12.66 -3.97
N SER A 513 -0.62 -12.43 -3.85
CA SER A 513 0.36 -13.47 -3.53
C SER A 513 0.16 -14.09 -2.14
N ILE A 514 -0.28 -13.31 -1.15
CA ILE A 514 -0.56 -13.82 0.20
C ILE A 514 -1.98 -14.39 0.36
N GLN A 515 -2.93 -14.02 -0.51
CA GLN A 515 -4.30 -14.56 -0.49
C GLN A 515 -4.33 -16.08 -0.70
N GLY A 516 -3.39 -16.61 -1.49
CA GLY A 516 -3.20 -18.05 -1.66
C GLY A 516 -2.83 -18.78 -0.37
N ILE A 517 -2.16 -18.12 0.59
CA ILE A 517 -1.75 -18.71 1.88
C ILE A 517 -2.97 -18.97 2.77
N GLU A 518 -3.94 -18.05 2.80
CA GLU A 518 -5.18 -18.21 3.58
C GLU A 518 -6.04 -19.35 3.06
N SER A 519 -6.04 -19.59 1.75
CA SER A 519 -6.79 -20.72 1.16
C SER A 519 -6.31 -22.09 1.66
N LEU A 520 -5.07 -22.18 2.16
CA LEU A 520 -4.52 -23.40 2.77
C LEU A 520 -5.20 -23.73 4.11
N LYS A 521 -5.78 -22.74 4.80
CA LYS A 521 -6.55 -22.90 6.06
C LYS A 521 -7.77 -23.81 5.90
N ILE A 522 -8.34 -23.87 4.69
CA ILE A 522 -9.56 -24.64 4.39
C ILE A 522 -9.23 -26.13 4.17
N LYS A 523 -8.05 -26.44 3.59
CA LYS A 523 -7.66 -27.83 3.28
C LYS A 523 -7.16 -28.63 4.49
N THR A 524 -6.73 -27.97 5.57
CA THR A 524 -6.22 -28.67 6.76
C THR A 524 -7.32 -29.24 7.66
N ASN A 525 -8.56 -28.75 7.58
CA ASN A 525 -9.67 -29.21 8.42
C ASN A 525 -10.30 -30.55 7.98
N THR A 526 -9.90 -31.14 6.85
CA THR A 526 -10.60 -32.28 6.24
C THR A 526 -9.94 -33.65 6.39
N HIS A 527 -8.81 -33.80 7.10
CA HIS A 527 -8.18 -35.11 7.29
C HIS A 527 -8.52 -35.77 8.64
N ARG A 528 -9.61 -36.56 8.66
CA ARG A 528 -9.93 -37.52 9.74
C ARG A 528 -8.95 -38.71 9.70
N LEU A 529 -8.40 -39.10 10.86
CA LEU A 529 -7.48 -40.24 11.01
C LEU A 529 -8.21 -41.60 11.07
N ASN A 530 -7.67 -42.61 10.39
CA ASN A 530 -8.19 -43.98 10.28
C ASN A 530 -8.03 -44.82 11.56
N TRP A 531 -9.05 -45.64 11.85
CA TRP A 531 -9.21 -46.48 13.05
C TRP A 531 -8.12 -47.55 13.23
N LEU A 532 -7.60 -48.13 12.14
CA LEU A 532 -6.54 -49.14 12.13
C LEU A 532 -5.21 -48.65 12.75
N LYS A 533 -4.92 -47.34 12.74
CA LYS A 533 -3.71 -46.79 13.34
C LYS A 533 -3.77 -46.71 14.87
N ARG A 534 -4.97 -46.66 15.46
CA ARG A 534 -5.16 -46.63 16.93
C ARG A 534 -4.78 -47.97 17.59
N PHE A 535 -4.94 -49.08 16.88
CA PHE A 535 -4.64 -50.43 17.39
C PHE A 535 -3.13 -50.71 17.52
N ASN A 536 -2.32 -50.32 16.52
CA ASN A 536 -0.85 -50.39 16.62
C ASN A 536 -0.28 -49.49 17.73
N PHE A 537 -1.03 -48.46 18.14
CA PHE A 537 -0.61 -47.49 19.15
C PHE A 537 -0.83 -47.99 20.59
N PHE A 538 -1.90 -48.76 20.83
CA PHE A 538 -2.13 -49.46 22.09
C PHE A 538 -0.99 -50.46 22.38
N LEU A 539 -0.51 -51.15 21.35
CA LEU A 539 0.66 -52.03 21.43
C LEU A 539 1.96 -51.29 21.80
N LEU A 540 2.17 -50.05 21.31
CA LEU A 540 3.36 -49.26 21.61
C LEU A 540 3.37 -48.72 23.06
N PHE A 541 2.19 -48.31 23.56
CA PHE A 541 1.99 -47.90 24.95
C PHE A 541 2.26 -49.07 25.91
N CYS A 542 1.72 -50.26 25.62
CA CYS A 542 1.98 -51.47 26.41
C CYS A 542 3.45 -51.90 26.36
N LYS A 543 4.13 -51.79 25.21
CA LYS A 543 5.56 -52.13 25.08
C LYS A 543 6.47 -51.24 25.92
N ASN A 544 6.22 -49.93 25.94
CA ASN A 544 7.05 -48.99 26.69
C ASN A 544 6.80 -49.07 28.21
N CYS A 545 5.56 -49.34 28.64
CA CYS A 545 5.27 -49.59 30.05
C CYS A 545 5.93 -50.89 30.56
N LEU A 546 5.99 -51.95 29.74
CA LEU A 546 6.62 -53.21 30.14
C LEU A 546 8.16 -53.13 30.20
N PHE A 547 8.78 -52.34 29.32
CA PHE A 547 10.25 -52.25 29.23
C PHE A 547 10.87 -51.36 30.32
N LEU A 548 10.10 -50.40 30.85
CA LEU A 548 10.51 -49.54 31.97
C LEU A 548 10.37 -50.21 33.35
N LEU A 549 9.66 -51.33 33.45
CA LEU A 549 9.59 -52.17 34.65
C LEU A 549 10.75 -53.18 34.74
N LEU A 550 11.57 -53.30 33.67
CA LEU A 550 12.66 -54.28 33.53
C LEU A 550 14.06 -53.63 33.50
N GLN A 551 14.18 -52.32 33.76
CA GLN A 551 15.44 -51.60 34.04
C GLN A 551 15.36 -50.97 35.42
#